data_AF-A0A4P6MKE4-F1
#
_entry.id   AF-A0A4P6MKE4-F1
#
_cell.length_a   1.000
_cell.length_b   1.000
_cell.length_c   1.000
_cell.angle_alpha   90.00
_cell.angle_beta   90.00
_cell.angle_gamma   90.00
#
_symmetry.space_group_name_H-M   'P 1'
#
loop_
_entity.id
_entity.type
_entity.pdbx_description
1 polymer ?
#
loop_
_entity_poly.entity_id
_entity_poly.type
_entity_poly.pdbx_seq_one_letter_code
_entity_poly.pdbx_strand_id
1 'polypeptide(L)'
;MQPLLPDPPSVEAALSDLRNAYQGFSAPTHLCRQCYDPVWDDRFARAARQISQGKTPSPRDFAQIYYEHPACSGGEETAMLFFPSAIETLLPHAPLDGFGSFPPEILEGTMRAGFWFWPRPLIAAIHPLACRLFHDWFDAGRFDLSGLPDGADPKDAILELCAMALIDPAEIVAALAARGGFQADDALLNLFFGSSLEAPFYCSADTQTDNETYLTAIKALTGSLQAHEARAVLDVITPSWLEAAFYRYADTHPRFARELSDANTYYDIKAMSARARAKQDDVPVWPDLPLIRI
;
A
#
# COMPACT_ATOMS: atom_id res chain seq x y z
N MET A 1 -3.80 8.41 -13.38
CA MET A 1 -3.05 7.16 -13.16
C MET A 1 -1.70 7.26 -13.85
N GLN A 2 -0.73 6.49 -13.38
CA GLN A 2 0.64 6.42 -13.87
C GLN A 2 0.90 5.02 -14.41
N PRO A 3 1.75 4.84 -15.41
CA PRO A 3 2.07 3.51 -15.92
C PRO A 3 2.95 2.75 -14.95
N LEU A 4 2.96 1.42 -15.02
CA LEU A 4 3.96 0.59 -14.38
C LEU A 4 5.30 0.74 -15.13
N LEU A 5 6.36 1.14 -14.43
CA LEU A 5 7.68 1.32 -15.05
C LEU A 5 8.31 -0.05 -15.33
N PRO A 6 8.70 -0.38 -16.58
CA PRO A 6 9.27 -1.69 -16.91
C PRO A 6 10.71 -1.88 -16.40
N ASP A 7 11.45 -0.79 -16.19
CA ASP A 7 12.80 -0.80 -15.62
C ASP A 7 12.95 0.37 -14.62
N PRO A 8 12.40 0.22 -13.40
CA PRO A 8 12.48 1.25 -12.37
C PRO A 8 13.93 1.35 -11.82
N PRO A 9 14.32 2.45 -11.15
CA PRO A 9 15.62 2.54 -10.47
C PRO A 9 15.79 1.46 -9.38
N SER A 10 17.01 1.24 -8.88
CA SER A 10 17.24 0.31 -7.77
C SER A 10 16.51 0.75 -6.51
N VAL A 11 16.28 -0.17 -5.56
CA VAL A 11 15.64 0.15 -4.27
C VAL A 11 16.37 1.27 -3.56
N GLU A 12 17.71 1.26 -3.54
CA GLU A 12 18.52 2.28 -2.88
C GLU A 12 18.36 3.67 -3.52
N ALA A 13 18.34 3.72 -4.86
CA ALA A 13 18.13 4.96 -5.60
C ALA A 13 16.71 5.50 -5.39
N ALA A 14 15.68 4.64 -5.50
CA ALA A 14 14.30 5.02 -5.29
C ALA A 14 14.04 5.50 -3.84
N LEU A 15 14.62 4.83 -2.84
CA LEU A 15 14.55 5.28 -1.43
C LEU A 15 15.29 6.59 -1.20
N SER A 16 16.43 6.80 -1.86
CA SER A 16 17.15 8.07 -1.78
C SER A 16 16.30 9.22 -2.33
N ASP A 17 15.67 9.03 -3.48
CA ASP A 17 14.77 10.03 -4.08
C ASP A 17 13.53 10.27 -3.22
N LEU A 18 12.94 9.21 -2.66
CA LEU A 18 11.85 9.31 -1.70
C LEU A 18 12.26 10.14 -0.47
N ARG A 19 13.39 9.82 0.17
CA ARG A 19 13.89 10.60 1.32
C ARG A 19 14.10 12.05 0.96
N ASN A 20 14.67 12.35 -0.21
CA ASN A 20 14.90 13.70 -0.68
C ASN A 20 13.61 14.48 -0.87
N ALA A 21 12.57 13.87 -1.43
CA ALA A 21 11.27 14.50 -1.63
C ALA A 21 10.60 14.88 -0.29
N TYR A 22 10.79 14.06 0.75
CA TYR A 22 10.20 14.24 2.07
C TYR A 22 11.13 14.97 3.06
N GLN A 23 12.14 15.70 2.58
CA GLN A 23 12.94 16.56 3.44
C GLN A 23 12.18 17.83 3.83
N GLY A 24 12.48 18.36 5.03
CA GLY A 24 12.01 19.67 5.47
C GLY A 24 10.78 19.66 6.39
N PHE A 25 10.18 18.50 6.65
CA PHE A 25 9.15 18.37 7.68
C PHE A 25 9.75 18.47 9.08
N SER A 26 9.03 19.13 9.98
CA SER A 26 9.48 19.33 11.35
C SER A 26 9.07 18.17 12.25
N ALA A 27 9.87 17.94 13.29
CA ALA A 27 9.49 17.01 14.35
C ALA A 27 8.17 17.46 15.02
N PRO A 28 7.33 16.53 15.50
CA PRO A 28 6.13 16.89 16.25
C PRO A 28 6.50 17.73 17.47
N THR A 29 5.84 18.86 17.66
CA THR A 29 6.08 19.75 18.81
C THR A 29 5.26 19.36 20.04
N HIS A 30 4.09 18.72 19.83
CA HIS A 30 3.21 18.27 20.90
C HIS A 30 2.47 16.98 20.52
N LEU A 31 2.47 16.00 21.42
CA LEU A 31 1.67 14.79 21.32
C LEU A 31 0.48 14.83 22.28
N CYS A 32 -0.61 14.16 21.91
CA CYS A 32 -1.78 14.02 22.76
C CYS A 32 -1.43 13.21 24.01
N ARG A 33 -1.71 13.77 25.20
CA ARG A 33 -1.42 13.11 26.49
C ARG A 33 -2.36 11.97 26.85
N GLN A 34 -3.46 11.80 26.11
CA GLN A 34 -4.35 10.64 26.26
C GLN A 34 -3.83 9.43 25.49
N CYS A 35 -3.16 9.65 24.35
CA CYS A 35 -2.63 8.59 23.50
C CYS A 35 -1.15 8.30 23.77
N TYR A 36 -0.39 9.30 24.23
CA TYR A 36 1.05 9.23 24.38
C TYR A 36 1.51 9.62 25.79
N ASP A 37 2.23 8.69 26.42
CA ASP A 37 3.03 8.96 27.61
C ASP A 37 4.17 9.95 27.31
N PRO A 38 4.65 10.72 28.29
CA PRO A 38 5.75 11.68 28.10
C PRO A 38 7.03 11.10 27.50
N VAL A 39 7.28 9.80 27.68
CA VAL A 39 8.44 9.11 27.10
C VAL A 39 8.44 9.13 25.57
N TRP A 40 7.27 9.26 24.95
CA TRP A 40 7.12 9.31 23.49
C TRP A 40 7.62 10.60 22.88
N ASP A 41 7.50 11.73 23.59
CA ASP A 41 8.05 13.01 23.11
C ASP A 41 9.56 12.88 22.86
N ASP A 42 10.28 12.29 23.82
CA ASP A 42 11.72 12.08 23.72
C ASP A 42 12.08 11.06 22.63
N ARG A 43 11.25 10.02 22.44
CA ARG A 43 11.44 9.02 21.37
C ARG A 43 11.28 9.67 19.99
N PHE A 44 10.20 10.40 19.77
CA PHE A 44 9.93 11.07 18.49
C PHE A 44 10.97 12.13 18.20
N ALA A 45 11.37 12.93 19.19
CA ALA A 45 12.44 13.90 19.03
C ALA A 45 13.78 13.23 18.67
N ARG A 46 14.10 12.06 19.24
CA ARG A 46 15.30 11.29 18.84
C ARG A 46 15.17 10.74 17.42
N ALA A 47 14.02 10.17 17.07
CA ALA A 47 13.78 9.59 15.75
C ALA A 47 13.81 10.65 14.64
N ALA A 48 13.16 11.80 14.85
CA ALA A 48 13.22 12.94 13.94
C ALA A 48 14.65 13.47 13.75
N ARG A 49 15.46 13.49 14.83
CA ARG A 49 16.90 13.82 14.71
C ARG A 49 17.66 12.79 13.87
N GLN A 50 17.36 11.50 13.99
CA GLN A 50 17.98 10.47 13.15
C GLN A 50 17.63 10.69 11.67
N ILE A 51 16.36 11.00 11.35
CA ILE A 51 15.93 11.33 9.98
C ILE A 51 16.70 12.54 9.45
N SER A 52 16.84 13.61 10.24
CA SER A 52 17.61 14.80 9.85
C SER A 52 19.09 14.52 9.58
N GLN A 53 19.63 13.41 10.10
CA GLN A 53 20.99 12.91 9.86
C GLN A 53 21.07 11.91 8.69
N GLY A 54 19.98 11.70 7.95
CA GLY A 54 19.90 10.71 6.87
C GLY A 54 19.89 9.26 7.37
N LYS A 55 19.49 9.01 8.61
CA LYS A 55 19.41 7.67 9.21
C LYS A 55 17.96 7.22 9.36
N THR A 56 17.73 5.93 9.21
CA THR A 56 16.44 5.29 9.46
C THR A 56 16.27 5.03 10.96
N PRO A 57 15.30 5.67 11.63
CA PRO A 57 15.02 5.40 13.03
C PRO A 57 14.45 4.01 13.25
N SER A 58 14.51 3.51 14.48
CA SER A 58 13.85 2.27 14.83
C SER A 58 12.33 2.45 14.72
N PRO A 59 11.58 1.49 14.15
CA PRO A 59 10.12 1.58 14.09
C PRO A 59 9.46 1.73 15.46
N ARG A 60 10.04 1.15 16.53
CA ARG A 60 9.57 1.34 17.91
C ARG A 60 9.51 2.80 18.33
N ASP A 61 10.30 3.66 17.68
CA ASP A 61 10.40 5.08 17.97
C ASP A 61 9.47 5.94 17.09
N PHE A 62 8.69 5.40 16.15
CA PHE A 62 7.78 6.22 15.32
C PHE A 62 6.48 5.53 14.87
N ALA A 63 6.43 4.20 14.85
CA ALA A 63 5.31 3.41 14.32
C ALA A 63 3.94 3.81 14.86
N GLN A 64 3.86 4.15 16.15
CA GLN A 64 2.62 4.54 16.82
C GLN A 64 1.91 5.72 16.14
N ILE A 65 2.63 6.55 15.36
CA ILE A 65 2.06 7.65 14.58
C ILE A 65 0.98 7.17 13.61
N TYR A 66 1.14 5.97 13.03
CA TYR A 66 0.23 5.40 12.03
C TYR A 66 -0.98 4.66 12.63
N TYR A 67 -0.93 4.35 13.92
CA TYR A 67 -2.04 3.72 14.65
C TYR A 67 -3.02 4.76 15.22
N GLU A 68 -2.49 5.89 15.66
CA GLU A 68 -3.27 6.94 16.29
C GLU A 68 -3.83 7.93 15.27
N HIS A 69 -4.85 8.68 15.68
CA HIS A 69 -5.35 9.78 14.88
C HIS A 69 -4.23 10.81 14.63
N PRO A 70 -4.02 11.35 13.41
CA PRO A 70 -2.89 12.26 13.13
C PRO A 70 -2.80 13.46 14.07
N ALA A 71 -3.94 14.01 14.53
CA ALA A 71 -3.96 15.06 15.57
C ALA A 71 -3.34 14.64 16.92
N CYS A 72 -3.38 13.35 17.27
CA CYS A 72 -2.73 12.82 18.46
C CYS A 72 -1.22 12.67 18.28
N SER A 73 -0.80 12.44 17.04
CA SER A 73 0.57 12.14 16.62
C SER A 73 1.39 13.37 16.21
N GLY A 74 0.89 14.58 16.45
CA GLY A 74 1.58 15.82 16.07
C GLY A 74 1.29 16.29 14.63
N GLY A 75 0.20 15.83 14.02
CA GLY A 75 -0.32 16.30 12.73
C GLY A 75 0.13 15.46 11.52
N GLU A 76 -0.44 15.77 10.37
CA GLU A 76 -0.18 15.10 9.08
C GLU A 76 1.29 15.22 8.66
N GLU A 77 1.95 16.35 8.93
CA GLU A 77 3.38 16.54 8.65
C GLU A 77 4.25 15.52 9.40
N THR A 78 3.81 15.04 10.56
CA THR A 78 4.53 13.99 11.28
C THR A 78 4.45 12.68 10.50
N ALA A 79 3.29 12.33 9.93
CA ALA A 79 3.18 11.18 9.05
C ALA A 79 4.07 11.33 7.81
N MET A 80 4.15 12.53 7.21
CA MET A 80 5.05 12.82 6.08
C MET A 80 6.53 12.69 6.47
N LEU A 81 6.94 13.25 7.60
CA LEU A 81 8.32 13.18 8.11
C LEU A 81 8.80 11.72 8.22
N PHE A 82 7.98 10.86 8.80
CA PHE A 82 8.34 9.47 9.06
C PHE A 82 8.06 8.54 7.87
N PHE A 83 7.30 8.98 6.86
CA PHE A 83 6.84 8.12 5.77
C PHE A 83 7.97 7.40 5.01
N PRO A 84 9.08 8.05 4.59
CA PRO A 84 10.18 7.34 3.93
C PRO A 84 10.78 6.23 4.81
N SER A 85 10.95 6.50 6.11
CA SER A 85 11.44 5.50 7.06
C SER A 85 10.42 4.39 7.29
N ALA A 86 9.13 4.72 7.31
CA ALA A 86 8.03 3.77 7.40
C ALA A 86 8.01 2.82 6.19
N ILE A 87 8.15 3.35 4.97
CA ILE A 87 8.24 2.53 3.76
C ILE A 87 9.50 1.67 3.75
N GLU A 88 10.65 2.22 4.14
CA GLU A 88 11.88 1.44 4.25
C GLU A 88 11.74 0.29 5.25
N THR A 89 10.94 0.48 6.30
CA THR A 89 10.63 -0.57 7.28
C THR A 89 9.58 -1.57 6.78
N LEU A 90 8.77 -1.24 5.77
CA LEU A 90 7.91 -2.19 5.05
C LEU A 90 8.72 -3.10 4.14
N LEU A 91 9.93 -2.70 3.73
CA LEU A 91 10.80 -3.55 2.94
C LEU A 91 11.24 -4.76 3.78
N PRO A 92 11.09 -5.99 3.28
CA PRO A 92 11.28 -7.22 4.07
C PRO A 92 12.77 -7.57 4.25
N HIS A 93 13.56 -6.60 4.72
CA HIS A 93 14.95 -6.80 5.15
C HIS A 93 15.10 -6.81 6.67
N ALA A 94 14.03 -6.82 7.45
CA ALA A 94 14.13 -7.08 8.89
C ALA A 94 12.79 -7.55 9.50
N PRO A 95 12.76 -8.62 10.30
CA PRO A 95 11.77 -8.71 11.35
C PRO A 95 12.04 -7.57 12.34
N LEU A 96 11.14 -6.59 12.36
CA LEU A 96 11.31 -5.44 13.22
C LEU A 96 10.86 -5.79 14.62
N ASP A 97 11.84 -5.87 15.50
CA ASP A 97 11.65 -6.03 16.92
C ASP A 97 10.65 -4.98 17.43
N GLY A 98 9.54 -5.41 18.05
CA GLY A 98 8.51 -4.53 18.64
C GLY A 98 7.44 -3.96 17.70
N PHE A 99 7.39 -4.40 16.45
CA PHE A 99 6.15 -4.38 15.68
C PHE A 99 5.37 -5.67 15.97
N GLY A 100 4.14 -5.55 16.45
CA GLY A 100 3.25 -6.69 16.53
C GLY A 100 2.79 -7.03 15.12
N SER A 101 3.47 -7.98 14.45
CA SER A 101 3.21 -8.36 13.05
C SER A 101 3.37 -7.21 12.03
N PHE A 102 3.65 -7.58 10.79
CA PHE A 102 3.84 -6.69 9.63
C PHE A 102 2.70 -5.66 9.52
N PRO A 103 2.93 -4.36 9.21
CA PRO A 103 1.91 -3.36 9.48
C PRO A 103 1.09 -2.90 8.27
N PRO A 104 -0.11 -3.49 8.04
CA PRO A 104 -1.10 -2.85 7.17
C PRO A 104 -1.42 -1.41 7.62
N GLU A 105 -1.13 -1.06 8.88
CA GLU A 105 -1.45 0.24 9.45
C GLU A 105 -0.58 1.38 8.91
N ILE A 106 0.61 1.14 8.33
CA ILE A 106 1.43 2.23 7.77
C ILE A 106 0.75 2.81 6.52
N LEU A 107 0.36 1.95 5.58
CA LEU A 107 -0.30 2.36 4.34
C LEU A 107 -1.70 2.89 4.66
N GLU A 108 -2.47 2.19 5.48
CA GLU A 108 -3.79 2.62 5.92
C GLU A 108 -3.74 3.96 6.69
N GLY A 109 -2.83 4.09 7.66
CA GLY A 109 -2.61 5.30 8.45
C GLY A 109 -2.19 6.48 7.57
N THR A 110 -1.35 6.24 6.57
CA THR A 110 -0.97 7.26 5.58
C THR A 110 -2.16 7.70 4.72
N MET A 111 -3.01 6.76 4.31
CA MET A 111 -4.25 7.06 3.60
C MET A 111 -5.23 7.87 4.45
N ARG A 112 -5.38 7.53 5.74
CA ARG A 112 -6.18 8.32 6.72
C ARG A 112 -5.62 9.73 6.92
N ALA A 113 -4.31 9.93 6.81
CA ALA A 113 -3.66 11.24 6.80
C ALA A 113 -3.83 12.02 5.48
N GLY A 114 -4.67 11.54 4.55
CA GLY A 114 -5.02 12.25 3.32
C GLY A 114 -3.95 12.19 2.23
N PHE A 115 -3.18 11.10 2.17
CA PHE A 115 -2.06 10.90 1.24
C PHE A 115 -2.25 11.46 -0.19
N TRP A 116 -3.39 11.17 -0.82
CA TRP A 116 -3.71 11.61 -2.19
C TRP A 116 -3.95 13.12 -2.37
N PHE A 117 -3.94 13.86 -1.27
CA PHE A 117 -4.04 15.32 -1.22
C PHE A 117 -2.76 15.95 -0.65
N TRP A 118 -1.70 15.17 -0.45
CA TRP A 118 -0.37 15.70 -0.18
C TRP A 118 0.18 16.40 -1.44
N PRO A 119 1.22 17.25 -1.29
CA PRO A 119 1.88 17.86 -2.44
C PRO A 119 2.28 16.82 -3.50
N ARG A 120 1.93 17.10 -4.77
CA ARG A 120 2.15 16.17 -5.89
C ARG A 120 3.58 15.60 -5.99
N PRO A 121 4.66 16.35 -5.71
CA PRO A 121 6.01 15.78 -5.70
C PRO A 121 6.20 14.64 -4.70
N LEU A 122 5.53 14.69 -3.53
CA LEU A 122 5.60 13.65 -2.51
C LEU A 122 4.91 12.36 -2.98
N ILE A 123 3.76 12.50 -3.64
CA ILE A 123 3.01 11.36 -4.21
C ILE A 123 3.84 10.73 -5.34
N ALA A 124 4.37 11.56 -6.25
CA ALA A 124 5.16 11.12 -7.38
C ALA A 124 6.46 10.40 -6.97
N ALA A 125 7.06 10.77 -5.84
CA ALA A 125 8.31 10.16 -5.37
C ALA A 125 8.16 8.68 -4.95
N ILE A 126 6.94 8.20 -4.69
CA ILE A 126 6.69 6.79 -4.34
C ILE A 126 6.70 5.90 -5.57
N HIS A 127 6.27 6.42 -6.71
CA HIS A 127 6.00 5.64 -7.91
C HIS A 127 7.18 4.76 -8.37
N PRO A 128 8.43 5.25 -8.43
CA PRO A 128 9.57 4.41 -8.82
C PRO A 128 9.83 3.26 -7.84
N LEU A 129 9.65 3.51 -6.54
CA LEU A 129 9.83 2.51 -5.50
C LEU A 129 8.74 1.43 -5.59
N ALA A 130 7.48 1.82 -5.72
CA ALA A 130 6.37 0.88 -5.89
C ALA A 130 6.58 -0.04 -7.10
N CYS A 131 6.99 0.52 -8.25
CA CYS A 131 7.32 -0.27 -9.44
C CYS A 131 8.50 -1.23 -9.16
N ARG A 132 9.57 -0.78 -8.52
CA ARG A 132 10.73 -1.62 -8.19
C ARG A 132 10.35 -2.78 -7.28
N LEU A 133 9.58 -2.54 -6.23
CA LEU A 133 9.14 -3.60 -5.31
C LEU A 133 8.23 -4.63 -5.99
N PHE A 134 7.33 -4.16 -6.85
CA PHE A 134 6.50 -5.03 -7.67
C PHE A 134 7.35 -5.96 -8.54
N HIS A 135 8.33 -5.42 -9.27
CA HIS A 135 9.25 -6.22 -10.07
C HIS A 135 10.08 -7.18 -9.22
N ASP A 136 10.71 -6.72 -8.14
CA ASP A 136 11.58 -7.57 -7.32
C ASP A 136 10.80 -8.73 -6.66
N TRP A 137 9.52 -8.54 -6.32
CA TRP A 137 8.67 -9.58 -5.71
C TRP A 137 8.22 -10.58 -6.76
N PHE A 138 7.54 -10.10 -7.81
CA PHE A 138 6.86 -10.95 -8.77
C PHE A 138 7.79 -11.53 -9.85
N ASP A 139 8.95 -10.93 -10.13
CA ASP A 139 9.93 -11.49 -11.07
C ASP A 139 10.94 -12.42 -10.41
N ALA A 140 11.33 -12.12 -9.17
CA ALA A 140 12.54 -12.72 -8.60
C ALA A 140 12.35 -13.34 -7.21
N GLY A 141 11.18 -13.16 -6.56
CA GLY A 141 10.93 -13.64 -5.20
C GLY A 141 12.03 -13.24 -4.23
N ARG A 142 12.70 -12.10 -4.47
CA ARG A 142 14.02 -11.74 -3.93
C ARG A 142 14.02 -11.33 -2.46
N PHE A 143 12.88 -11.44 -1.81
CA PHE A 143 12.70 -10.92 -0.49
C PHE A 143 13.01 -11.98 0.56
N ASP A 144 13.80 -11.57 1.54
CA ASP A 144 14.14 -12.43 2.66
C ASP A 144 12.96 -12.49 3.63
N LEU A 145 12.18 -13.56 3.51
CA LEU A 145 11.05 -13.80 4.41
C LEU A 145 11.49 -14.33 5.79
N SER A 146 12.80 -14.51 6.02
CA SER A 146 13.29 -15.02 7.29
C SER A 146 13.05 -14.01 8.42
N GLY A 147 12.17 -14.41 9.34
CA GLY A 147 11.79 -13.59 10.51
C GLY A 147 10.41 -12.94 10.42
N LEU A 148 9.77 -12.92 9.26
CA LEU A 148 8.37 -12.52 9.21
C LEU A 148 7.50 -13.51 10.02
N PRO A 149 6.44 -13.06 10.69
CA PRO A 149 5.47 -13.95 11.32
C PRO A 149 4.94 -14.97 10.31
N ASP A 150 4.64 -16.19 10.76
CA ASP A 150 3.98 -17.20 9.92
C ASP A 150 2.72 -16.61 9.27
N GLY A 151 2.67 -16.59 7.93
CA GLY A 151 1.55 -16.08 7.15
C GLY A 151 1.65 -14.63 6.69
N ALA A 152 2.71 -13.91 7.03
CA ALA A 152 2.95 -12.57 6.46
C ALA A 152 3.42 -12.69 5.00
N ASP A 153 2.62 -12.14 4.09
CA ASP A 153 2.89 -12.09 2.66
C ASP A 153 2.96 -10.61 2.23
N PRO A 154 4.13 -10.09 1.84
CA PRO A 154 4.28 -8.67 1.49
C PRO A 154 3.57 -8.31 0.18
N LYS A 155 3.03 -9.29 -0.58
CA LYS A 155 2.31 -9.02 -1.84
C LYS A 155 1.21 -7.98 -1.67
N ASP A 156 0.42 -8.06 -0.60
CA ASP A 156 -0.76 -7.21 -0.44
C ASP A 156 -0.33 -5.76 -0.20
N ALA A 157 0.69 -5.55 0.64
CA ALA A 157 1.27 -4.23 0.85
C ALA A 157 1.98 -3.67 -0.39
N ILE A 158 2.61 -4.51 -1.22
CA ILE A 158 3.21 -4.06 -2.49
C ILE A 158 2.11 -3.61 -3.46
N LEU A 159 1.03 -4.39 -3.61
CA LEU A 159 -0.08 -4.05 -4.48
C LEU A 159 -0.84 -2.80 -3.98
N GLU A 160 -1.04 -2.69 -2.66
CA GLU A 160 -1.60 -1.50 -2.02
C GLU A 160 -0.73 -0.27 -2.27
N LEU A 161 0.59 -0.38 -2.11
CA LEU A 161 1.53 0.71 -2.41
C LEU A 161 1.50 1.11 -3.89
N CYS A 162 1.37 0.14 -4.81
CA CYS A 162 1.18 0.43 -6.23
C CYS A 162 -0.11 1.22 -6.48
N ALA A 163 -1.22 0.84 -5.85
CA ALA A 163 -2.48 1.54 -5.95
C ALA A 163 -2.42 2.94 -5.31
N MET A 164 -1.77 3.10 -4.16
CA MET A 164 -1.50 4.40 -3.54
C MET A 164 -0.67 5.29 -4.46
N ALA A 165 0.37 4.75 -5.12
CA ALA A 165 1.18 5.45 -6.11
C ALA A 165 0.44 5.76 -7.43
N LEU A 166 -0.85 5.44 -7.51
CA LEU A 166 -1.72 5.66 -8.66
C LEU A 166 -1.27 4.94 -9.92
N ILE A 167 -0.56 3.81 -9.77
CA ILE A 167 -0.27 2.92 -10.89
C ILE A 167 -1.59 2.38 -11.42
N ASP A 168 -1.78 2.39 -12.74
CA ASP A 168 -3.00 1.87 -13.36
C ASP A 168 -3.19 0.39 -12.98
N PRO A 169 -4.29 0.03 -12.29
CA PRO A 169 -4.52 -1.36 -11.89
C PRO A 169 -4.61 -2.33 -13.07
N ALA A 170 -5.04 -1.87 -14.25
CA ALA A 170 -5.06 -2.71 -15.44
C ALA A 170 -3.64 -3.09 -15.89
N GLU A 171 -2.66 -2.19 -15.74
CA GLU A 171 -1.26 -2.50 -16.03
C GLU A 171 -0.67 -3.49 -15.02
N ILE A 172 -1.02 -3.36 -13.73
CA ILE A 172 -0.62 -4.32 -12.69
C ILE A 172 -1.14 -5.72 -13.03
N VAL A 173 -2.44 -5.84 -13.31
CA VAL A 173 -3.09 -7.11 -13.66
C VAL A 173 -2.51 -7.72 -14.93
N ALA A 174 -2.34 -6.91 -15.98
CA ALA A 174 -1.74 -7.37 -17.23
C ALA A 174 -0.30 -7.88 -17.02
N ALA A 175 0.49 -7.17 -16.20
CA ALA A 175 1.86 -7.54 -15.92
C ALA A 175 1.96 -8.81 -15.06
N LEU A 176 1.05 -9.03 -14.09
CA LEU A 176 0.95 -10.29 -13.34
C LEU A 176 0.58 -11.45 -14.28
N ALA A 177 -0.43 -11.25 -15.13
CA ALA A 177 -0.90 -12.26 -16.08
C ALA A 177 0.18 -12.67 -17.09
N ALA A 178 1.00 -11.72 -17.54
CA ALA A 178 2.10 -11.97 -18.47
C ALA A 178 3.28 -12.72 -17.84
N ARG A 179 3.55 -12.51 -16.54
CA ARG A 179 4.63 -13.21 -15.81
C ARG A 179 4.33 -14.69 -15.61
N GLY A 180 3.11 -14.98 -15.15
CA GLY A 180 2.76 -16.29 -14.66
C GLY A 180 3.65 -16.73 -13.48
N GLY A 181 3.50 -18.00 -13.07
CA GLY A 181 4.20 -18.51 -11.89
C GLY A 181 3.37 -18.33 -10.62
N PHE A 182 3.74 -19.07 -9.57
CA PHE A 182 2.89 -19.23 -8.39
C PHE A 182 2.55 -17.89 -7.72
N GLN A 183 3.53 -17.02 -7.51
CA GLN A 183 3.33 -15.73 -6.86
C GLN A 183 2.39 -14.81 -7.64
N ALA A 184 2.55 -14.74 -8.97
CA ALA A 184 1.72 -13.89 -9.81
C ALA A 184 0.29 -14.44 -9.94
N ASP A 185 0.13 -15.75 -10.13
CA ASP A 185 -1.18 -16.40 -10.22
C ASP A 185 -1.93 -16.35 -8.87
N ASP A 186 -1.22 -16.46 -7.74
CA ASP A 186 -1.79 -16.29 -6.40
C ASP A 186 -2.26 -14.85 -6.16
N ALA A 187 -1.45 -13.84 -6.53
CA ALA A 187 -1.86 -12.44 -6.46
C ALA A 187 -3.09 -12.17 -7.33
N LEU A 188 -3.13 -12.68 -8.57
CA LEU A 188 -4.31 -12.55 -9.44
C LEU A 188 -5.54 -13.16 -8.79
N LEU A 189 -5.44 -14.37 -8.20
CA LEU A 189 -6.56 -15.00 -7.52
C LEU A 189 -7.05 -14.18 -6.31
N ASN A 190 -6.13 -13.58 -5.55
CA ASN A 190 -6.49 -12.68 -4.44
C ASN A 190 -7.23 -11.43 -4.92
N LEU A 191 -6.78 -10.81 -6.03
CA LEU A 191 -7.48 -9.69 -6.67
C LEU A 191 -8.84 -10.08 -7.28
N PHE A 192 -9.05 -11.35 -7.61
CA PHE A 192 -10.37 -11.84 -8.04
C PHE A 192 -11.37 -11.90 -6.89
N PHE A 193 -10.92 -12.26 -5.69
CA PHE A 193 -11.78 -12.29 -4.51
C PHE A 193 -11.97 -10.91 -3.87
N GLY A 194 -10.90 -10.14 -3.74
CA GLY A 194 -10.83 -8.85 -3.04
C GLY A 194 -10.35 -7.70 -3.93
N SER A 195 -10.00 -6.58 -3.32
CA SER A 195 -9.14 -5.59 -3.97
C SER A 195 -7.89 -5.42 -3.12
N SER A 196 -6.78 -5.03 -3.75
CA SER A 196 -5.56 -4.68 -3.02
C SER A 196 -5.68 -3.40 -2.19
N LEU A 197 -6.66 -2.54 -2.48
CA LEU A 197 -6.82 -1.26 -1.82
C LEU A 197 -8.18 -1.16 -1.11
N GLU A 198 -8.16 -0.82 0.17
CA GLU A 198 -9.36 -0.48 0.94
C GLU A 198 -9.46 1.02 1.18
N ALA A 199 -10.68 1.56 1.14
CA ALA A 199 -10.89 2.98 1.45
C ALA A 199 -10.84 3.16 2.98
N PRO A 200 -10.12 4.18 3.49
CA PRO A 200 -10.06 4.42 4.92
C PRO A 200 -11.45 4.78 5.45
N PHE A 201 -11.72 4.45 6.72
CA PHE A 201 -13.02 4.75 7.34
C PHE A 201 -13.17 6.22 7.75
N TYR A 202 -12.06 6.96 7.90
CA TYR A 202 -12.00 8.41 8.14
C TYR A 202 -10.81 9.04 7.40
N CYS A 203 -10.79 10.38 7.33
CA CYS A 203 -9.68 11.15 6.77
C CYS A 203 -9.45 12.40 7.63
N SER A 204 -8.23 12.62 8.13
CA SER A 204 -7.92 13.69 9.10
C SER A 204 -7.51 15.03 8.49
N ALA A 205 -7.60 15.19 7.16
CA ALA A 205 -7.07 16.34 6.44
C ALA A 205 -7.53 17.71 7.02
N ASP A 206 -6.60 18.67 7.07
CA ASP A 206 -6.78 20.08 7.49
C ASP A 206 -6.90 20.34 9.01
N THR A 207 -6.14 19.59 9.81
CA THR A 207 -5.65 20.02 11.15
C THR A 207 -6.66 20.14 12.29
N GLN A 208 -7.55 19.13 12.51
CA GLN A 208 -8.04 18.70 13.86
C GLN A 208 -9.38 17.93 13.85
N THR A 209 -10.02 17.74 12.70
CA THR A 209 -11.32 17.06 12.61
C THR A 209 -11.42 16.14 11.42
N ASP A 210 -12.15 15.04 11.57
CA ASP A 210 -12.53 14.18 10.44
C ASP A 210 -13.19 15.02 9.34
N ASN A 211 -12.62 14.94 8.13
CA ASN A 211 -13.06 15.75 7.02
C ASN A 211 -13.84 14.90 6.00
N GLU A 212 -15.17 14.96 6.10
CA GLU A 212 -16.09 14.20 5.25
C GLU A 212 -15.91 14.47 3.76
N THR A 213 -15.49 15.68 3.37
CA THR A 213 -15.26 16.03 1.97
C THR A 213 -14.07 15.26 1.40
N TYR A 214 -12.95 15.22 2.13
CA TYR A 214 -11.78 14.45 1.73
C TYR A 214 -12.06 12.95 1.80
N LEU A 215 -12.76 12.47 2.83
CA LEU A 215 -13.16 11.07 2.92
C LEU A 215 -14.02 10.62 1.74
N THR A 216 -14.98 11.46 1.33
CA THR A 216 -15.82 11.20 0.15
C THR A 216 -14.99 11.14 -1.12
N ALA A 217 -14.04 12.07 -1.27
CA ALA A 217 -13.13 12.11 -2.40
C ALA A 217 -12.20 10.87 -2.45
N ILE A 218 -11.60 10.46 -1.32
CA ILE A 218 -10.80 9.24 -1.23
C ILE A 218 -11.64 8.02 -1.57
N LYS A 219 -12.85 7.87 -1.01
CA LYS A 219 -13.75 6.75 -1.31
C LYS A 219 -14.08 6.66 -2.80
N ALA A 220 -14.32 7.80 -3.45
CA ALA A 220 -14.58 7.84 -4.89
C ALA A 220 -13.34 7.41 -5.70
N LEU A 221 -12.15 7.88 -5.33
CA LEU A 221 -10.89 7.51 -5.97
C LEU A 221 -10.57 6.02 -5.78
N THR A 222 -10.72 5.51 -4.57
CA THR A 222 -10.58 4.08 -4.27
C THR A 222 -11.57 3.25 -5.10
N GLY A 223 -12.84 3.64 -5.14
CA GLY A 223 -13.86 2.97 -5.96
C GLY A 223 -13.50 2.95 -7.45
N SER A 224 -12.97 4.05 -7.98
CA SER A 224 -12.49 4.12 -9.37
C SER A 224 -11.33 3.16 -9.64
N LEU A 225 -10.34 3.08 -8.74
CA LEU A 225 -9.20 2.15 -8.88
C LEU A 225 -9.67 0.69 -8.76
N GLN A 226 -10.56 0.41 -7.80
CA GLN A 226 -11.18 -0.92 -7.64
C GLN A 226 -11.99 -1.33 -8.87
N ALA A 227 -12.66 -0.39 -9.54
CA ALA A 227 -13.40 -0.66 -10.77
C ALA A 227 -12.47 -1.05 -11.91
N HIS A 228 -11.35 -0.32 -12.07
CA HIS A 228 -10.33 -0.62 -13.09
C HIS A 228 -9.66 -1.97 -12.84
N GLU A 229 -9.28 -2.24 -11.59
CA GLU A 229 -8.73 -3.53 -11.16
C GLU A 229 -9.71 -4.67 -11.46
N ALA A 230 -10.97 -4.54 -11.03
CA ALA A 230 -11.97 -5.58 -11.22
C ALA A 230 -12.30 -5.84 -12.69
N ARG A 231 -12.32 -4.82 -13.55
CA ARG A 231 -12.50 -4.99 -15.00
C ARG A 231 -11.34 -5.80 -15.59
N ALA A 232 -10.11 -5.40 -15.31
CA ALA A 232 -8.91 -6.09 -15.81
C ALA A 232 -8.82 -7.53 -15.29
N VAL A 233 -9.13 -7.77 -14.01
CA VAL A 233 -9.13 -9.11 -13.43
C VAL A 233 -10.17 -10.01 -14.09
N LEU A 234 -11.38 -9.50 -14.35
CA LEU A 234 -12.43 -10.27 -15.03
C LEU A 234 -12.09 -10.60 -16.49
N ASP A 235 -11.27 -9.79 -17.15
CA ASP A 235 -10.78 -10.05 -18.50
C ASP A 235 -9.71 -11.16 -18.51
N VAL A 236 -8.96 -11.33 -17.42
CA VAL A 236 -7.89 -12.33 -17.28
C VAL A 236 -8.40 -13.64 -16.65
N ILE A 237 -9.02 -13.57 -15.48
CA ILE A 237 -9.45 -14.73 -14.70
C ILE A 237 -10.81 -15.19 -15.23
N THR A 238 -10.74 -16.21 -16.08
CA THR A 238 -11.88 -16.91 -16.66
C THR A 238 -11.94 -18.35 -16.14
N PRO A 239 -13.07 -19.08 -16.30
CA PRO A 239 -13.13 -20.50 -15.95
C PRO A 239 -12.02 -21.33 -16.61
N SER A 240 -11.67 -21.02 -17.87
CA SER A 240 -10.56 -21.68 -18.57
C SER A 240 -9.19 -21.31 -18.00
N TRP A 241 -8.98 -20.07 -17.57
CA TRP A 241 -7.76 -19.70 -16.86
C TRP A 241 -7.63 -20.45 -15.52
N LEU A 242 -8.72 -20.53 -14.74
CA LEU A 242 -8.75 -21.23 -13.45
C LEU A 242 -8.48 -22.72 -13.62
N GLU A 243 -9.08 -23.36 -14.62
CA GLU A 243 -8.82 -24.76 -14.94
C GLU A 243 -7.36 -24.98 -15.36
N ALA A 244 -6.82 -24.14 -16.24
CA ALA A 244 -5.42 -24.22 -16.65
C ALA A 244 -4.47 -24.01 -15.46
N ALA A 245 -4.75 -23.04 -14.58
CA ALA A 245 -3.99 -22.78 -13.36
C ALA A 245 -4.03 -23.97 -12.39
N PHE A 246 -5.21 -24.58 -12.20
CA PHE A 246 -5.35 -25.77 -11.36
C PHE A 246 -4.37 -26.87 -11.79
N TYR A 247 -4.33 -27.21 -13.08
CA TYR A 247 -3.43 -28.26 -13.57
C TYR A 247 -1.95 -27.85 -13.52
N ARG A 248 -1.60 -26.55 -13.59
CA ARG A 248 -0.22 -26.10 -13.38
C ARG A 248 0.29 -26.39 -11.97
N TYR A 249 -0.59 -26.34 -10.96
CA TYR A 249 -0.20 -26.36 -9.55
C TYR A 249 -0.68 -27.58 -8.76
N ALA A 250 -1.48 -28.48 -9.35
CA ALA A 250 -2.07 -29.63 -8.66
C ALA A 250 -1.05 -30.47 -7.88
N ASP A 251 0.15 -30.66 -8.46
CA ASP A 251 1.19 -31.51 -7.88
C ASP A 251 2.17 -30.75 -6.96
N THR A 252 2.33 -29.43 -7.15
CA THR A 252 3.37 -28.62 -6.49
C THR A 252 2.83 -27.70 -5.39
N HIS A 253 1.58 -27.24 -5.51
CA HIS A 253 0.91 -26.36 -4.54
C HIS A 253 -0.54 -26.81 -4.30
N PRO A 254 -0.77 -27.95 -3.61
CA PRO A 254 -2.09 -28.58 -3.53
C PRO A 254 -3.15 -27.73 -2.80
N ARG A 255 -2.74 -26.84 -1.87
CA ARG A 255 -3.66 -25.89 -1.21
C ARG A 255 -4.20 -24.87 -2.21
N PHE A 256 -3.29 -24.25 -2.96
CA PHE A 256 -3.65 -23.26 -3.99
C PHE A 256 -4.45 -23.89 -5.13
N ALA A 257 -4.10 -25.10 -5.55
CA ALA A 257 -4.90 -25.84 -6.53
C ALA A 257 -6.34 -26.08 -6.03
N ARG A 258 -6.54 -26.38 -4.73
CA ARG A 258 -7.89 -26.47 -4.15
C ARG A 258 -8.63 -25.14 -4.23
N GLU A 259 -7.98 -24.03 -3.88
CA GLU A 259 -8.56 -22.69 -3.97
C GLU A 259 -8.97 -22.33 -5.40
N LEU A 260 -8.15 -22.67 -6.40
CA LEU A 260 -8.46 -22.52 -7.83
C LEU A 260 -9.65 -23.38 -8.26
N SER A 261 -9.72 -24.63 -7.79
CA SER A 261 -10.84 -25.55 -8.07
C SER A 261 -12.15 -25.04 -7.47
N ASP A 262 -12.10 -24.54 -6.24
CA ASP A 262 -13.24 -23.92 -5.56
C ASP A 262 -13.67 -22.64 -6.29
N ALA A 263 -12.72 -21.80 -6.70
CA ALA A 263 -12.97 -20.61 -7.49
C ALA A 263 -13.65 -20.95 -8.83
N ASN A 264 -13.23 -22.01 -9.50
CA ASN A 264 -13.82 -22.46 -10.76
C ASN A 264 -15.24 -23.00 -10.56
N THR A 265 -15.43 -23.85 -9.55
CA THR A 265 -16.73 -24.47 -9.23
C THR A 265 -17.79 -23.43 -8.91
N TYR A 266 -17.41 -22.37 -8.20
CA TYR A 266 -18.30 -21.29 -7.79
C TYR A 266 -18.02 -19.99 -8.54
N TYR A 267 -17.50 -20.07 -9.77
CA TYR A 267 -17.01 -18.89 -10.51
C TYR A 267 -18.04 -17.78 -10.57
N ASP A 268 -19.28 -18.07 -10.98
CA ASP A 268 -20.29 -17.02 -11.12
C ASP A 268 -20.64 -16.33 -9.81
N ILE A 269 -20.61 -17.07 -8.69
CA ILE A 269 -20.85 -16.54 -7.35
C ILE A 269 -19.66 -15.67 -6.91
N LYS A 270 -18.43 -16.17 -7.09
CA LYS A 270 -17.19 -15.48 -6.70
C LYS A 270 -16.96 -14.23 -7.54
N ALA A 271 -17.28 -14.28 -8.83
CA ALA A 271 -17.19 -13.14 -9.74
C ALA A 271 -18.26 -12.07 -9.47
N MET A 272 -19.29 -12.31 -8.66
CA MET A 272 -20.35 -11.31 -8.41
C MET A 272 -19.79 -10.03 -7.79
N SER A 273 -18.88 -10.14 -6.82
CA SER A 273 -18.28 -8.98 -6.14
C SER A 273 -17.41 -8.17 -7.11
N ALA A 274 -16.55 -8.85 -7.88
CA ALA A 274 -15.74 -8.22 -8.92
C ALA A 274 -16.63 -7.55 -9.99
N ARG A 275 -17.70 -8.22 -10.46
CA ARG A 275 -18.66 -7.64 -11.42
C ARG A 275 -19.40 -6.43 -10.84
N ALA A 276 -19.65 -6.39 -9.54
CA ALA A 276 -20.26 -5.24 -8.88
C ALA A 276 -19.27 -4.07 -8.78
N ARG A 277 -18.00 -4.32 -8.41
CA ARG A 277 -16.93 -3.31 -8.40
C ARG A 277 -16.66 -2.75 -9.80
N ALA A 278 -16.58 -3.61 -10.82
CA ALA A 278 -16.35 -3.23 -12.21
C ALA A 278 -17.42 -2.27 -12.78
N LYS A 279 -18.63 -2.25 -12.21
CA LYS A 279 -19.73 -1.35 -12.59
C LYS A 279 -19.70 -0.01 -11.87
N GLN A 280 -18.84 0.18 -10.88
CA GLN A 280 -18.69 1.48 -10.24
C GLN A 280 -18.21 2.52 -11.26
N ASP A 281 -18.66 3.75 -11.09
CA ASP A 281 -18.31 4.85 -11.96
C ASP A 281 -16.83 5.22 -11.80
N ASP A 282 -16.20 5.54 -12.93
CA ASP A 282 -14.85 6.08 -12.92
C ASP A 282 -14.87 7.51 -12.38
N VAL A 283 -13.79 7.92 -11.72
CA VAL A 283 -13.55 9.33 -11.40
C VAL A 283 -12.70 9.92 -12.53
N PRO A 284 -13.29 10.62 -13.52
CA PRO A 284 -12.57 11.06 -14.71
C PRO A 284 -11.61 12.21 -14.44
N VAL A 285 -11.83 12.95 -13.35
CA VAL A 285 -11.02 14.10 -12.94
C VAL A 285 -10.77 13.99 -11.45
N TRP A 286 -9.49 14.09 -11.06
CA TRP A 286 -9.11 14.12 -9.65
C TRP A 286 -9.86 15.26 -8.95
N PRO A 287 -10.48 15.02 -7.77
CA PRO A 287 -11.15 16.07 -7.02
C PRO A 287 -10.21 17.27 -6.82
N ASP A 288 -10.66 18.46 -7.22
CA ASP A 288 -9.91 19.71 -7.04
C ASP A 288 -10.09 20.20 -5.59
N LEU A 289 -9.55 19.42 -4.65
CA LEU A 289 -9.51 19.78 -3.24
C LEU A 289 -8.16 20.44 -2.91
N PRO A 290 -8.13 21.37 -1.94
CA PRO A 290 -6.89 21.96 -1.49
C PRO A 290 -5.88 20.89 -1.10
N LEU A 291 -4.64 21.05 -1.57
CA LEU A 291 -3.54 20.24 -1.08
C LEU A 291 -3.32 20.54 0.40
N ILE A 292 -3.01 19.51 1.17
CA ILE A 292 -2.56 19.63 2.56
C ILE A 292 -1.27 20.45 2.50
N ARG A 293 -1.34 21.69 3.01
CA ARG A 293 -0.26 22.67 2.90
C ARG A 293 0.86 22.33 3.88
N ILE A 294 2.09 22.54 3.42
CA ILE A 294 3.32 22.64 4.21
C ILE A 294 3.50 24.09 4.62
#